data_AF-A0A2A2I3S5-F1
#
_entry.id   AF-A0A2A2I3S5-F1
#
_cell.length_a   1.000
_cell.length_b   1.000
_cell.length_c   1.000
_cell.angle_alpha   90.00
_cell.angle_beta   90.00
_cell.angle_gamma   90.00
#
_symmetry.space_group_name_H-M   'P 1'
#
loop_
_entity.id
_entity.type
_entity.pdbx_description
1 polymer ?
#
loop_
_entity_poly.entity_id
_entity_poly.type
_entity_poly.pdbx_seq_one_letter_code
_entity_poly.pdbx_strand_id
1 'polypeptide(L)'
;MSSSHFHRLFHEVTGLTPRQYGAAHRDRRLREELRRAGRITDAIFDSGFNAVSRFYERADQALGMAPKSYRDGGANETIRFAVGECSLGAILVASSERGVCAIQLGDDPDALARELQDQFPNATLTGGDAAFESQVAAVVGFVDSPQIGLDLPLDIRGTAFQQRVWQALRRIPAGETASYSEIAQRIGSPKSVRAVARACASNRLAVAIPCHRVVRKDAGLSGYRWGVERKRALLEREARSTE
;
A
#
# COMPACT_ATOMS: atom_id res chain seq x y z
N MET A 1 -14.51 36.12 6.16
CA MET A 1 -13.16 35.50 6.22
C MET A 1 -12.60 35.42 4.80
N SER A 2 -11.31 35.75 4.59
CA SER A 2 -10.69 35.58 3.26
C SER A 2 -10.45 34.09 2.96
N SER A 3 -10.47 33.73 1.67
CA SER A 3 -10.25 32.36 1.19
C SER A 3 -8.89 31.79 1.63
N SER A 4 -7.84 32.63 1.66
CA SER A 4 -6.50 32.27 2.12
C SER A 4 -6.42 32.05 3.63
N HIS A 5 -7.14 32.83 4.43
CA HIS A 5 -7.22 32.64 5.89
C HIS A 5 -7.99 31.36 6.24
N PHE A 6 -9.10 31.10 5.54
CA PHE A 6 -9.85 29.84 5.68
C PHE A 6 -9.02 28.62 5.28
N HIS A 7 -8.32 28.66 4.15
CA HIS A 7 -7.45 27.55 3.72
C HIS A 7 -6.34 27.24 4.74
N ARG A 8 -5.73 28.28 5.32
CA ARG A 8 -4.65 28.13 6.30
C ARG A 8 -5.17 27.52 7.60
N LEU A 9 -6.26 28.07 8.14
CA LEU A 9 -6.92 27.57 9.36
C LEU A 9 -7.47 26.15 9.16
N PHE A 10 -8.05 25.86 7.99
CA PHE A 10 -8.58 24.55 7.65
C PHE A 10 -7.46 23.50 7.52
N HIS A 11 -6.34 23.86 6.91
CA HIS A 11 -5.15 23.01 6.86
C HIS A 11 -4.53 22.80 8.25
N GLU A 12 -4.52 23.82 9.08
CA GLU A 12 -3.99 23.76 10.45
C GLU A 12 -4.81 22.83 11.36
N VAL A 13 -6.13 22.80 11.17
CA VAL A 13 -7.07 21.94 11.92
C VAL A 13 -7.17 20.53 11.34
N THR A 14 -7.20 20.36 10.01
CA THR A 14 -7.48 19.07 9.36
C THR A 14 -6.27 18.38 8.75
N GLY A 15 -5.14 19.09 8.61
CA GLY A 15 -3.94 18.60 7.91
C GLY A 15 -4.13 18.41 6.40
N LEU A 16 -5.22 18.92 5.84
CA LEU A 16 -5.61 18.81 4.43
C LEU A 16 -6.10 20.17 3.93
N THR A 17 -5.93 20.43 2.63
CA THR A 17 -6.67 21.54 2.02
C THR A 17 -8.17 21.22 1.98
N PRO A 18 -9.08 22.21 1.99
CA PRO A 18 -10.52 21.99 1.85
C PRO A 18 -10.90 21.08 0.68
N ARG A 19 -10.18 21.18 -0.45
CA ARG A 19 -10.37 20.32 -1.62
C ARG A 19 -9.99 18.86 -1.36
N GLN A 20 -8.86 18.61 -0.69
CA GLN A 20 -8.40 17.27 -0.32
C GLN A 20 -9.26 16.64 0.77
N TYR A 21 -9.72 17.44 1.75
CA TYR A 21 -10.65 16.99 2.78
C TYR A 21 -12.03 16.67 2.19
N GLY A 22 -12.54 17.50 1.29
CA GLY A 22 -13.77 17.20 0.55
C GLY A 22 -13.64 15.94 -0.30
N ALA A 23 -12.48 15.71 -0.93
CA ALA A 23 -12.21 14.46 -1.64
C ALA A 23 -12.18 13.26 -0.68
N ALA A 24 -11.46 13.35 0.44
CA ALA A 24 -11.35 12.26 1.41
C ALA A 24 -12.68 11.90 2.11
N HIS A 25 -13.51 12.90 2.43
CA HIS A 25 -14.86 12.65 2.96
C HIS A 25 -15.77 12.01 1.92
N ARG A 26 -15.69 12.44 0.66
CA ARG A 26 -16.40 11.78 -0.44
C ARG A 26 -15.92 10.36 -0.67
N ASP A 27 -14.62 10.09 -0.61
CA ASP A 27 -14.04 8.74 -0.76
C ASP A 27 -14.44 7.82 0.40
N ARG A 28 -14.52 8.34 1.63
CA ARG A 28 -15.01 7.61 2.80
C ARG A 28 -16.50 7.29 2.69
N ARG A 29 -17.31 8.32 2.39
CA ARG A 29 -18.76 8.16 2.19
C ARG A 29 -19.05 7.22 1.01
N LEU A 30 -18.26 7.29 -0.06
CA LEU A 30 -18.33 6.38 -1.20
C LEU A 30 -18.12 4.92 -0.78
N ARG A 31 -17.11 4.63 0.04
CA ARG A 31 -16.86 3.26 0.55
C ARG A 31 -17.96 2.76 1.48
N GLU A 32 -18.53 3.65 2.30
CA GLU A 32 -19.63 3.34 3.21
C GLU A 32 -20.95 3.10 2.45
N GLU A 33 -21.26 3.93 1.47
CA GLU A 33 -22.48 3.84 0.65
C GLU A 33 -22.40 2.71 -0.38
N LEU A 34 -21.26 2.46 -1.02
CA LEU A 34 -21.11 1.31 -1.95
C LEU A 34 -21.34 -0.04 -1.28
N ARG A 35 -21.08 -0.14 0.03
CA ARG A 35 -21.36 -1.36 0.82
C ARG A 35 -22.82 -1.50 1.24
N ARG A 36 -23.60 -0.41 1.20
CA ARG A 36 -25.00 -0.35 1.66
C ARG A 36 -26.02 -0.24 0.53
N ALA A 37 -25.66 0.39 -0.59
CA ALA A 37 -26.58 0.72 -1.67
C ALA A 37 -26.87 -0.47 -2.59
N GLY A 38 -28.16 -0.71 -2.89
CA GLY A 38 -28.61 -1.76 -3.81
C GLY A 38 -28.24 -1.52 -5.28
N ARG A 39 -28.06 -0.26 -5.71
CA ARG A 39 -27.61 0.11 -7.06
C ARG A 39 -26.47 1.14 -6.98
N ILE A 40 -25.49 1.00 -7.88
CA ILE A 40 -24.30 1.87 -7.94
C ILE A 40 -24.70 3.32 -8.21
N THR A 41 -25.77 3.56 -8.99
CA THR A 41 -26.32 4.88 -9.27
C THR A 41 -26.72 5.64 -8.01
N ASP A 42 -27.26 4.94 -7.01
CA ASP A 42 -27.78 5.56 -5.80
C ASP A 42 -26.60 6.02 -4.92
N ALA A 43 -25.55 5.19 -4.83
CA ALA A 43 -24.29 5.56 -4.19
C ALA A 43 -23.57 6.74 -4.86
N ILE A 44 -23.76 6.97 -6.18
CA ILE A 44 -23.16 8.11 -6.91
C ILE A 44 -23.80 9.43 -6.46
N PHE A 45 -25.14 9.48 -6.42
CA PHE A 45 -25.86 10.69 -6.04
C PHE A 45 -25.75 10.98 -4.54
N ASP A 46 -25.81 9.96 -3.69
CA ASP A 46 -25.74 10.12 -2.24
C ASP A 46 -24.33 10.43 -1.71
N SER A 47 -23.28 10.16 -2.48
CA SER A 47 -21.89 10.55 -2.16
C SER A 47 -21.50 11.95 -2.67
N GLY A 48 -22.43 12.67 -3.32
CA GLY A 48 -22.27 14.08 -3.69
C GLY A 48 -21.47 14.31 -4.98
N PHE A 49 -21.50 13.38 -5.93
CA PHE A 49 -20.93 13.58 -7.27
C PHE A 49 -21.98 14.12 -8.24
N ASN A 50 -21.69 15.27 -8.88
CA ASN A 50 -22.60 15.92 -9.84
C ASN A 50 -22.51 15.33 -11.26
N ALA A 51 -21.65 14.34 -11.51
CA ALA A 51 -21.50 13.69 -12.81
C ALA A 51 -20.98 12.26 -12.67
N VAL A 52 -21.60 11.33 -13.41
CA VAL A 52 -21.31 9.88 -13.40
C VAL A 52 -19.89 9.57 -13.93
N SER A 53 -19.40 10.32 -14.92
CA SER A 53 -18.04 10.13 -15.48
C SER A 53 -16.94 10.43 -14.47
N ARG A 54 -17.06 11.55 -13.73
CA ARG A 54 -16.09 11.94 -12.68
C ARG A 54 -16.12 11.01 -11.47
N PHE A 55 -17.22 10.31 -11.24
CA PHE A 55 -17.31 9.28 -10.22
C PHE A 55 -16.44 8.07 -10.60
N TYR A 56 -16.55 7.55 -11.83
CA TYR A 56 -15.77 6.37 -12.23
C TYR A 56 -14.26 6.64 -12.27
N GLU A 57 -13.83 7.80 -12.77
CA GLU A 57 -12.41 8.21 -12.74
C GLU A 57 -11.86 8.32 -11.31
N ARG A 58 -12.65 8.87 -10.39
CA ARG A 58 -12.21 9.14 -9.02
C ARG A 58 -12.29 7.90 -8.14
N ALA A 59 -13.30 7.07 -8.34
CA ALA A 59 -13.49 5.87 -7.57
C ALA A 59 -12.44 4.79 -7.92
N ASP A 60 -11.97 4.73 -9.16
CA ASP A 60 -10.81 3.87 -9.50
C ASP A 60 -9.54 4.32 -8.75
N GLN A 61 -9.28 5.63 -8.68
CA GLN A 61 -8.16 6.18 -7.89
C GLN A 61 -8.31 5.98 -6.37
N ALA A 62 -9.54 6.05 -5.85
CA ALA A 62 -9.82 5.97 -4.42
C ALA A 62 -9.97 4.53 -3.91
N LEU A 63 -10.44 3.59 -4.74
CA LEU A 63 -10.70 2.20 -4.36
C LEU A 63 -9.60 1.24 -4.82
N GLY A 64 -8.76 1.65 -5.78
CA GLY A 64 -7.75 0.79 -6.41
C GLY A 64 -8.37 -0.27 -7.34
N MET A 65 -9.68 -0.16 -7.61
CA MET A 65 -10.43 -1.01 -8.54
C MET A 65 -11.75 -0.32 -8.92
N ALA A 66 -12.45 -0.83 -9.93
CA ALA A 66 -13.77 -0.34 -10.30
C ALA A 66 -14.78 -0.47 -9.12
N PRO A 67 -15.68 0.51 -8.91
CA PRO A 67 -16.66 0.52 -7.80
C PRO A 67 -17.52 -0.74 -7.70
N LYS A 68 -17.86 -1.32 -8.86
CA LYS A 68 -18.63 -2.56 -8.97
C LYS A 68 -17.82 -3.74 -8.41
N SER A 69 -16.55 -3.87 -8.80
CA SER A 69 -15.61 -4.89 -8.30
C SER A 69 -15.34 -4.75 -6.81
N TYR A 70 -15.28 -3.51 -6.29
CA TYR A 70 -15.13 -3.26 -4.85
C TYR A 70 -16.36 -3.70 -4.06
N ARG A 71 -17.57 -3.41 -4.57
CA ARG A 71 -18.84 -3.84 -3.97
C ARG A 71 -18.97 -5.37 -3.97
N ASP A 72 -18.56 -6.00 -5.05
CA ASP A 72 -18.69 -7.45 -5.23
C ASP A 72 -17.47 -8.22 -4.65
N GLY A 73 -16.63 -7.55 -3.84
CA GLY A 73 -15.51 -8.14 -3.08
C GLY A 73 -14.33 -8.66 -3.89
N GLY A 74 -14.16 -8.18 -5.12
CA GLY A 74 -13.17 -8.68 -6.08
C GLY A 74 -13.73 -9.64 -7.12
N ALA A 75 -15.05 -9.85 -7.17
CA ALA A 75 -15.67 -10.65 -8.22
C ALA A 75 -15.26 -10.11 -9.61
N ASN A 76 -14.60 -10.97 -10.39
CA ASN A 76 -13.98 -10.75 -11.71
C ASN A 76 -12.52 -10.23 -11.73
N GLU A 77 -11.80 -10.24 -10.60
CA GLU A 77 -10.37 -9.96 -10.61
C GLU A 77 -9.55 -11.26 -10.68
N THR A 78 -8.63 -11.35 -11.65
CA THR A 78 -7.66 -12.46 -11.70
C THR A 78 -6.36 -12.00 -11.06
N ILE A 79 -5.90 -12.75 -10.06
CA ILE A 79 -4.61 -12.51 -9.41
C ILE A 79 -3.70 -13.69 -9.75
N ARG A 80 -2.65 -13.40 -10.52
CA ARG A 80 -1.57 -14.38 -10.75
C ARG A 80 -0.68 -14.38 -9.53
N PHE A 81 -0.34 -15.56 -9.02
CA PHE A 81 0.61 -15.67 -7.92
C PHE A 81 1.56 -16.85 -8.10
N ALA A 82 2.72 -16.74 -7.48
CA ALA A 82 3.67 -17.82 -7.32
C ALA A 82 4.30 -17.74 -5.93
N VAL A 83 4.71 -18.90 -5.45
CA VAL A 83 5.51 -19.03 -4.23
C VAL A 83 6.88 -19.55 -4.64
N GLY A 84 7.92 -18.97 -4.06
CA GLY A 84 9.31 -19.37 -4.26
C GLY A 84 10.11 -19.17 -2.98
N GLU A 85 11.43 -19.19 -3.12
CA GLU A 85 12.37 -18.99 -2.02
C GLU A 85 13.25 -17.77 -2.31
N CYS A 86 13.62 -17.04 -1.25
CA CYS A 86 14.64 -16.00 -1.29
C CYS A 86 15.53 -16.09 -0.05
N SER A 87 16.53 -15.22 0.05
CA SER A 87 17.44 -15.18 1.21
C SER A 87 16.76 -14.89 2.56
N LEU A 88 15.47 -14.54 2.57
CA LEU A 88 14.66 -14.26 3.77
C LEU A 88 13.61 -15.36 4.03
N GLY A 89 13.70 -16.51 3.36
CA GLY A 89 12.76 -17.64 3.44
C GLY A 89 11.76 -17.65 2.29
N ALA A 90 10.61 -18.26 2.52
CA ALA A 90 9.53 -18.34 1.54
C ALA A 90 9.04 -16.95 1.13
N ILE A 91 8.84 -16.76 -0.17
CA ILE A 91 8.34 -15.52 -0.76
C ILE A 91 7.13 -15.82 -1.63
N LEU A 92 6.06 -15.05 -1.44
CA LEU A 92 4.91 -15.04 -2.33
C LEU A 92 4.87 -13.72 -3.09
N VAL A 93 4.75 -13.82 -4.41
CA VAL A 93 4.54 -12.66 -5.29
C VAL A 93 3.19 -12.82 -5.96
N ALA A 94 2.36 -11.78 -5.91
CA ALA A 94 1.07 -11.74 -6.58
C ALA A 94 0.91 -10.47 -7.43
N SER A 95 0.24 -10.60 -8.56
CA SER A 95 -0.03 -9.48 -9.47
C SER A 95 -1.46 -9.50 -9.98
N SER A 96 -2.05 -8.31 -10.00
CA SER A 96 -3.27 -8.00 -10.75
C SER A 96 -2.90 -7.56 -12.16
N GLU A 97 -3.91 -7.23 -12.97
CA GLU A 97 -3.71 -6.61 -14.29
C GLU A 97 -2.98 -5.25 -14.21
N ARG A 98 -2.96 -4.60 -13.04
CA ARG A 98 -2.31 -3.29 -12.84
C ARG A 98 -0.84 -3.40 -12.45
N GLY A 99 -0.37 -4.57 -12.04
CA GLY A 99 0.98 -4.81 -11.57
C GLY A 99 1.06 -5.62 -10.26
N VAL A 100 2.22 -5.61 -9.63
CA VAL A 100 2.48 -6.36 -8.39
C VAL A 100 1.62 -5.80 -7.26
N CYS A 101 0.71 -6.62 -6.74
CA CYS A 101 -0.24 -6.24 -5.69
C CYS A 101 0.12 -6.83 -4.31
N ALA A 102 0.96 -7.86 -4.26
CA ALA A 102 1.50 -8.39 -3.01
C ALA A 102 2.92 -8.96 -3.19
N ILE A 103 3.76 -8.71 -2.19
CA ILE A 103 5.05 -9.37 -1.96
C ILE A 103 5.07 -9.72 -0.46
N GLN A 104 5.01 -10.99 -0.13
CA GLN A 104 4.97 -11.48 1.24
C GLN A 104 6.18 -12.38 1.52
N LEU A 105 6.67 -12.34 2.76
CA LEU A 105 7.79 -13.13 3.23
C LEU A 105 7.36 -13.96 4.43
N GLY A 106 7.81 -15.20 4.54
CA GLY A 106 7.45 -16.07 5.64
C GLY A 106 8.32 -17.32 5.70
N ASP A 107 7.99 -18.21 6.62
CA ASP A 107 8.65 -19.50 6.79
C ASP A 107 7.78 -20.65 6.26
N ASP A 108 6.47 -20.43 6.12
CA ASP A 108 5.48 -21.40 5.63
C ASP A 108 4.85 -20.91 4.31
N PRO A 109 5.22 -21.50 3.16
CA PRO A 109 4.60 -21.26 1.86
C PRO A 109 3.06 -21.32 1.86
N ASP A 110 2.48 -22.29 2.57
CA ASP A 110 1.04 -22.49 2.59
C ASP A 110 0.34 -21.39 3.41
N ALA A 111 0.99 -20.89 4.46
CA ALA A 111 0.48 -19.75 5.21
C ALA A 111 0.44 -18.49 4.35
N LEU A 112 1.45 -18.26 3.50
CA LEU A 112 1.46 -17.13 2.57
C LEU A 112 0.31 -17.25 1.56
N ALA A 113 0.10 -18.43 0.98
CA ALA A 113 -1.00 -18.67 0.05
C ALA A 113 -2.38 -18.46 0.69
N ARG A 114 -2.58 -18.94 1.92
CA ARG A 114 -3.80 -18.68 2.71
C ARG A 114 -4.00 -17.18 2.99
N GLU A 115 -2.93 -16.48 3.36
CA GLU A 115 -3.00 -15.03 3.59
C GLU A 115 -3.37 -14.27 2.31
N LEU A 116 -2.92 -14.72 1.13
CA LEU A 116 -3.32 -14.16 -0.15
C LEU A 116 -4.81 -14.41 -0.43
N GLN A 117 -5.30 -15.63 -0.19
CA GLN A 117 -6.72 -15.97 -0.34
C GLN A 117 -7.61 -15.10 0.56
N ASP A 118 -7.25 -14.94 1.83
CA ASP A 118 -7.99 -14.08 2.77
C ASP A 118 -7.99 -12.60 2.33
N GLN A 119 -6.95 -12.17 1.63
CA GLN A 119 -6.85 -10.80 1.10
C GLN A 119 -7.70 -10.56 -0.14
N PHE A 120 -7.90 -11.60 -0.96
CA PHE A 120 -8.63 -11.55 -2.22
C PHE A 120 -9.69 -12.66 -2.29
N PRO A 121 -10.68 -12.66 -1.38
CA PRO A 121 -11.57 -13.82 -1.18
C PRO A 121 -12.47 -14.14 -2.37
N ASN A 122 -12.76 -13.16 -3.23
CA ASN A 122 -13.58 -13.36 -4.44
C ASN A 122 -12.78 -13.26 -5.75
N ALA A 123 -11.44 -13.22 -5.68
CA ALA A 123 -10.61 -13.19 -6.87
C ALA A 123 -10.34 -14.62 -7.38
N THR A 124 -10.16 -14.74 -8.70
CA THR A 124 -9.65 -15.97 -9.29
C THR A 124 -8.13 -15.99 -9.11
N LEU A 125 -7.63 -16.86 -8.23
CA LEU A 125 -6.20 -17.06 -8.06
C LEU A 125 -5.69 -18.08 -9.06
N THR A 126 -4.72 -17.70 -9.88
CA THR A 126 -4.12 -18.58 -10.88
C THR A 126 -2.60 -18.63 -10.73
N GLY A 127 -1.99 -19.73 -11.15
CA GLY A 127 -0.55 -19.80 -11.32
C GLY A 127 -0.03 -18.83 -12.39
N GLY A 128 1.29 -18.67 -12.41
CA GLY A 128 2.00 -17.88 -13.41
C GLY A 128 2.18 -18.56 -14.75
N ASP A 129 2.35 -17.75 -15.80
CA ASP A 129 2.98 -18.16 -17.06
C ASP A 129 4.48 -17.78 -17.04
N ALA A 130 5.23 -18.10 -18.10
CA ALA A 130 6.66 -17.80 -18.18
C ALA A 130 7.00 -16.28 -18.06
N ALA A 131 6.09 -15.40 -18.48
CA ALA A 131 6.25 -13.97 -18.33
C ALA A 131 6.12 -13.56 -16.85
N PHE A 132 5.14 -14.13 -16.15
CA PHE A 132 4.98 -13.94 -14.72
C PHE A 132 6.15 -14.53 -13.92
N GLU A 133 6.68 -15.70 -14.30
CA GLU A 133 7.88 -16.28 -13.65
C GLU A 133 9.09 -15.36 -13.76
N SER A 134 9.29 -14.71 -14.92
CA SER A 134 10.34 -13.70 -15.09
C SER A 134 10.14 -12.50 -14.15
N GLN A 135 8.89 -12.10 -13.95
CA GLN A 135 8.54 -11.04 -13.00
C GLN A 135 8.82 -11.46 -11.54
N VAL A 136 8.51 -12.70 -11.17
CA VAL A 136 8.79 -13.27 -9.85
C VAL A 136 10.30 -13.29 -9.61
N ALA A 137 11.08 -13.75 -10.59
CA ALA A 137 12.55 -13.76 -10.51
C ALA A 137 13.14 -12.35 -10.29
N ALA A 138 12.60 -11.33 -10.98
CA ALA A 138 13.01 -9.95 -10.77
C ALA A 138 12.70 -9.46 -9.35
N VAL A 139 11.53 -9.84 -8.80
CA VAL A 139 11.15 -9.51 -7.41
C VAL A 139 12.06 -10.21 -6.41
N VAL A 140 12.37 -11.50 -6.61
CA VAL A 140 13.29 -12.27 -5.76
C VAL A 140 14.69 -11.63 -5.76
N GLY A 141 15.23 -11.35 -6.95
CA GLY A 141 16.54 -10.70 -7.10
C GLY A 141 16.57 -9.32 -6.41
N PHE A 142 15.49 -8.55 -6.50
CA PHE A 142 15.36 -7.28 -5.80
C PHE A 142 15.27 -7.44 -4.28
N VAL A 143 14.55 -8.43 -3.75
CA VAL A 143 14.53 -8.70 -2.30
C VAL A 143 15.93 -9.08 -1.81
N ASP A 144 16.65 -9.85 -2.59
CA ASP A 144 18.02 -10.28 -2.30
C ASP A 144 19.05 -9.16 -2.50
N SER A 145 18.72 -8.11 -3.26
CA SER A 145 19.57 -6.93 -3.49
C SER A 145 18.74 -5.64 -3.60
N PRO A 146 18.21 -5.09 -2.49
CA PRO A 146 17.28 -3.96 -2.50
C PRO A 146 17.80 -2.67 -3.14
N GLN A 147 19.12 -2.52 -3.24
CA GLN A 147 19.81 -1.37 -3.83
C GLN A 147 19.64 -1.26 -5.35
N ILE A 148 19.34 -2.36 -6.05
CA ILE A 148 19.14 -2.34 -7.52
C ILE A 148 17.82 -1.69 -7.93
N GLY A 149 16.90 -1.50 -6.98
CA GLY A 149 15.55 -1.02 -7.25
C GLY A 149 14.65 -2.07 -7.89
N LEU A 150 13.35 -1.78 -7.96
CA LEU A 150 12.36 -2.65 -8.60
C LEU A 150 11.67 -1.86 -9.71
N ASP A 151 12.01 -2.17 -10.96
CA ASP A 151 11.39 -1.57 -12.14
C ASP A 151 10.19 -2.39 -12.61
N LEU A 152 9.17 -2.44 -11.76
CA LEU A 152 7.89 -3.09 -12.06
C LEU A 152 6.72 -2.20 -11.63
N PRO A 153 5.59 -2.22 -12.36
CA PRO A 153 4.39 -1.53 -11.93
C PRO A 153 3.88 -2.13 -10.61
N LEU A 154 3.58 -1.26 -9.65
CA LEU A 154 3.04 -1.64 -8.35
C LEU A 154 1.56 -1.24 -8.26
N ASP A 155 0.72 -2.20 -7.92
CA ASP A 155 -0.68 -1.99 -7.63
C ASP A 155 -0.89 -1.72 -6.13
N ILE A 156 -0.68 -0.47 -5.74
CA ILE A 156 -0.69 -0.04 -4.33
C ILE A 156 -2.13 0.23 -3.87
N ARG A 157 -2.69 -0.70 -3.10
CA ARG A 157 -4.07 -0.60 -2.57
C ARG A 157 -4.10 -0.19 -1.10
N GLY A 158 -4.78 0.92 -0.79
CA GLY A 158 -4.90 1.41 0.59
C GLY A 158 -5.69 2.70 0.74
N THR A 159 -5.88 3.15 1.97
CA THR A 159 -6.46 4.47 2.26
C THR A 159 -5.53 5.59 1.78
N ALA A 160 -6.08 6.79 1.53
CA ALA A 160 -5.28 7.95 1.15
C ALA A 160 -4.15 8.25 2.16
N PHE A 161 -4.39 8.01 3.45
CA PHE A 161 -3.35 8.14 4.48
C PHE A 161 -2.25 7.09 4.32
N GLN A 162 -2.61 5.81 4.15
CA GLN A 162 -1.63 4.74 3.90
C GLN A 162 -0.81 5.00 2.64
N GLN A 163 -1.45 5.37 1.54
CA GLN A 163 -0.75 5.69 0.29
C GLN A 163 0.26 6.83 0.49
N ARG A 164 -0.10 7.92 1.21
CA ARG A 164 0.84 9.00 1.53
C ARG A 164 2.04 8.51 2.35
N VAL A 165 1.80 7.66 3.35
CA VAL A 165 2.87 7.06 4.14
C VAL A 165 3.77 6.23 3.22
N TRP A 166 3.22 5.29 2.46
CA TRP A 166 3.99 4.39 1.60
C TRP A 166 4.77 5.14 0.52
N GLN A 167 4.23 6.20 -0.05
CA GLN A 167 4.98 7.09 -0.96
C GLN A 167 6.14 7.81 -0.25
N ALA A 168 5.98 8.21 1.00
CA ALA A 168 7.07 8.76 1.80
C ALA A 168 8.13 7.69 2.14
N LEU A 169 7.73 6.42 2.34
CA LEU A 169 8.65 5.31 2.58
C LEU A 169 9.52 5.04 1.33
N ARG A 170 8.91 5.01 0.15
CA ARG A 170 9.61 4.79 -1.13
C ARG A 170 10.68 5.84 -1.46
N ARG A 171 10.66 6.99 -0.78
CA ARG A 171 11.66 8.06 -0.92
C ARG A 171 12.86 7.90 0.03
N ILE A 172 12.85 6.91 0.92
CA ILE A 172 14.00 6.60 1.78
C ILE A 172 14.97 5.78 0.93
N PRO A 173 16.20 6.25 0.66
CA PRO A 173 17.20 5.49 -0.09
C PRO A 173 17.58 4.17 0.59
N ALA A 174 18.14 3.22 -0.16
CA ALA A 174 18.76 2.04 0.44
C ALA A 174 19.95 2.47 1.30
N GLY A 175 20.12 1.84 2.46
CA GLY A 175 21.20 2.16 3.41
C GLY A 175 20.84 3.30 4.38
N GLU A 176 19.76 4.05 4.10
CA GLU A 176 19.25 5.09 5.00
C GLU A 176 18.05 4.60 5.82
N THR A 177 17.87 5.22 6.99
CA THR A 177 16.70 4.97 7.85
C THR A 177 15.98 6.27 8.20
N ALA A 178 14.72 6.14 8.59
CA ALA A 178 13.92 7.25 9.11
C ALA A 178 13.09 6.81 10.32
N SER A 179 12.79 7.73 11.22
CA SER A 179 11.89 7.48 12.35
C SER A 179 10.42 7.63 11.95
N TYR A 180 9.52 6.96 12.66
CA TYR A 180 8.07 7.15 12.48
C TYR A 180 7.63 8.62 12.59
N SER A 181 8.30 9.40 13.44
CA SER A 181 8.05 10.84 13.59
C SER A 181 8.51 11.65 12.37
N GLU A 182 9.65 11.32 11.78
CA GLU A 182 10.11 11.98 10.55
C GLU A 182 9.17 11.68 9.40
N ILE A 183 8.68 10.44 9.28
CA ILE A 183 7.67 10.11 8.27
C ILE A 183 6.39 10.89 8.52
N ALA A 184 5.92 10.98 9.76
CA ALA A 184 4.76 11.81 10.13
C ALA A 184 4.94 13.29 9.75
N GLN A 185 6.15 13.84 9.93
CA GLN A 185 6.49 15.19 9.50
C GLN A 185 6.53 15.34 7.97
N ARG A 186 7.19 14.41 7.26
CA ARG A 186 7.29 14.40 5.78
C ARG A 186 5.91 14.36 5.11
N ILE A 187 4.95 13.65 5.71
CA ILE A 187 3.57 13.64 5.22
C ILE A 187 2.73 14.82 5.73
N GLY A 188 3.28 15.80 6.44
CA GLY A 188 2.50 16.95 6.94
C GLY A 188 1.46 16.58 8.00
N SER A 189 1.70 15.52 8.77
CA SER A 189 0.81 15.07 9.86
C SER A 189 1.61 14.73 11.13
N PRO A 190 2.33 15.68 11.76
CA PRO A 190 3.31 15.41 12.81
C PRO A 190 2.76 14.67 14.03
N LYS A 191 1.46 14.87 14.34
CA LYS A 191 0.76 14.23 15.47
C LYS A 191 0.35 12.77 15.19
N SER A 192 0.53 12.28 13.97
CA SER A 192 0.00 10.98 13.49
C SER A 192 1.00 9.82 13.56
N VAL A 193 2.00 9.87 14.45
CA VAL A 193 3.07 8.87 14.55
C VAL A 193 2.54 7.44 14.70
N ARG A 194 1.54 7.21 15.56
CA ARG A 194 0.91 5.88 15.73
C ARG A 194 0.17 5.41 14.48
N ALA A 195 -0.47 6.32 13.75
CA ALA A 195 -1.15 5.98 12.50
C ALA A 195 -0.14 5.63 11.39
N VAL A 196 1.01 6.32 11.34
CA VAL A 196 2.12 5.96 10.46
C VAL A 196 2.63 4.55 10.76
N ALA A 197 2.87 4.22 12.04
CA ALA A 197 3.29 2.88 12.43
C ALA A 197 2.30 1.78 11.98
N ARG A 198 1.00 2.03 12.14
CA ARG A 198 -0.06 1.14 11.64
C ARG A 198 -0.05 1.03 10.11
N ALA A 199 0.16 2.14 9.40
CA ALA A 199 0.28 2.14 7.94
C ALA A 199 1.49 1.30 7.47
N CYS A 200 2.64 1.39 8.15
CA CYS A 200 3.80 0.54 7.91
C CYS A 200 3.49 -0.96 8.13
N ALA A 201 2.77 -1.30 9.20
CA ALA A 201 2.36 -2.68 9.50
C ALA A 201 1.32 -3.26 8.50
N SER A 202 0.55 -2.39 7.86
CA SER A 202 -0.41 -2.77 6.82
C SER A 202 0.19 -2.88 5.42
N ASN A 203 1.49 -2.66 5.25
CA ASN A 203 2.17 -2.82 3.97
C ASN A 203 2.05 -4.26 3.46
N ARG A 204 1.72 -4.43 2.19
CA ARG A 204 1.59 -5.74 1.50
C ARG A 204 2.66 -5.98 0.44
N LEU A 205 3.54 -5.00 0.22
CA LEU A 205 4.61 -5.04 -0.78
C LEU A 205 5.94 -4.98 -0.03
N ALA A 206 6.36 -6.13 0.52
CA ALA A 206 7.64 -6.26 1.23
C ALA A 206 8.79 -5.77 0.35
N VAL A 207 9.72 -5.01 0.96
CA VAL A 207 10.90 -4.40 0.33
C VAL A 207 10.58 -3.32 -0.73
N ALA A 208 9.63 -3.55 -1.63
CA ALA A 208 9.22 -2.62 -2.69
C ALA A 208 8.58 -1.34 -2.12
N ILE A 209 7.80 -1.48 -1.03
CA ILE A 209 7.54 -0.39 -0.10
C ILE A 209 8.46 -0.63 1.12
N PRO A 210 9.55 0.15 1.29
CA PRO A 210 10.63 -0.20 2.20
C PRO A 210 10.30 0.18 3.66
N CYS A 211 9.28 -0.44 4.24
CA CYS A 211 8.90 -0.19 5.64
C CYS A 211 9.90 -0.72 6.67
N HIS A 212 10.84 -1.58 6.26
CA HIS A 212 11.98 -2.02 7.08
C HIS A 212 12.94 -0.86 7.40
N ARG A 213 13.03 0.15 6.53
CA ARG A 213 13.85 1.37 6.73
C ARG A 213 13.28 2.33 7.79
N VAL A 214 12.08 2.05 8.33
CA VAL A 214 11.48 2.86 9.39
C VAL A 214 11.78 2.26 10.76
N VAL A 215 12.48 3.00 11.60
CA VAL A 215 12.92 2.55 12.93
C VAL A 215 12.34 3.41 14.05
N ARG A 216 12.48 2.96 15.29
CA ARG A 216 12.18 3.80 16.46
C ARG A 216 13.25 4.89 16.62
N LYS A 217 12.93 5.97 17.34
CA LYS A 217 13.86 7.08 17.61
C LYS A 217 15.13 6.65 18.36
N ASP A 218 15.04 5.60 19.16
CA ASP A 218 16.16 5.00 19.89
C ASP A 218 16.95 3.98 19.06
N ALA A 219 16.77 4.00 17.72
CA ALA A 219 17.30 3.02 16.77
C ALA A 219 16.87 1.56 17.04
N GLY A 220 15.94 1.35 17.98
CA GLY A 220 15.43 0.02 18.30
C GLY A 220 14.64 -0.57 17.13
N LEU A 221 14.94 -1.83 16.80
CA LEU A 221 14.14 -2.61 15.86
C LEU A 221 12.92 -3.18 16.58
N SER A 222 11.77 -2.60 16.28
CA SER A 222 10.48 -3.22 16.57
C SER A 222 9.55 -3.04 15.39
N GLY A 223 8.48 -3.83 15.36
CA GLY A 223 7.43 -3.71 14.37
C GLY A 223 7.93 -3.96 12.94
N TYR A 224 7.72 -5.18 12.46
CA TYR A 224 7.80 -5.51 11.05
C TYR A 224 6.78 -6.59 10.75
N ARG A 225 6.00 -6.41 9.68
CA ARG A 225 4.93 -7.35 9.33
C ARG A 225 5.47 -8.78 9.17
N TRP A 226 6.67 -8.91 8.62
CA TRP A 226 7.29 -10.21 8.31
C TRP A 226 8.37 -10.63 9.33
N GLY A 227 8.40 -10.01 10.52
CA GLY A 227 9.30 -10.39 11.62
C GLY A 227 10.57 -9.54 11.76
N VAL A 228 10.99 -9.29 13.00
CA VAL A 228 12.10 -8.38 13.31
C VAL A 228 13.44 -8.87 12.75
N GLU A 229 13.65 -10.18 12.67
CA GLU A 229 14.87 -10.78 12.11
C GLU A 229 15.04 -10.43 10.62
N ARG A 230 13.98 -10.54 9.81
CA ARG A 230 14.01 -10.13 8.40
C ARG A 230 14.29 -8.63 8.24
N LYS A 231 13.72 -7.80 9.11
CA LYS A 231 14.00 -6.35 9.13
C LYS A 231 15.48 -6.06 9.40
N ARG A 232 16.08 -6.77 10.38
CA ARG A 232 17.50 -6.64 10.69
C ARG A 232 18.37 -7.05 9.50
N ALA A 233 18.12 -8.24 8.92
CA ALA A 233 18.86 -8.75 7.79
C ALA A 233 18.83 -7.80 6.57
N LEU A 234 17.68 -7.20 6.28
CA LEU A 234 17.54 -6.21 5.20
C LEU A 234 18.37 -4.94 5.47
N LEU A 235 18.33 -4.40 6.69
CA LEU A 235 19.10 -3.21 7.05
C LEU A 235 20.61 -3.46 6.98
N GLU A 236 21.07 -4.60 7.49
CA GLU A 236 22.49 -5.00 7.41
C GLU A 236 22.96 -5.20 5.97
N ARG A 237 22.12 -5.79 5.13
CA ARG A 237 22.39 -5.96 3.70
C ARG A 237 22.56 -4.63 3.00
N GLU A 238 21.62 -3.71 3.20
CA GLU A 238 21.67 -2.39 2.57
C GLU A 238 22.86 -1.53 3.06
N ALA A 239 23.25 -1.68 4.34
CA ALA A 239 24.41 -0.98 4.88
C ALA A 239 25.73 -1.45 4.22
N ARG A 240 25.92 -2.75 4.01
CA ARG A 240 27.15 -3.32 3.39
C ARG A 240 27.32 -2.97 1.91
N SER A 241 26.23 -2.65 1.20
CA SER A 241 26.30 -2.28 -0.22
C SER A 241 26.62 -0.81 -0.46
N THR A 242 26.79 -0.03 0.61
CA THR A 242 27.13 1.40 0.57
C THR A 242 28.64 1.64 0.83
N GLU A 243 29.38 0.60 1.21
CA GLU A 243 30.86 0.57 1.27
C GLU A 243 31.46 0.21 -0.10
#